data_AF-A0A5A7V472-F1
#
_entry.id   AF-A0A5A7V472-F1
#
_cell.length_a   1.000
_cell.length_b   1.000
_cell.length_c   1.000
_cell.angle_alpha   90.00
_cell.angle_beta   90.00
_cell.angle_gamma   90.00
#
_symmetry.space_group_name_H-M   'P 1'
#
loop_
_entity.id
_entity.type
_entity.pdbx_description
1 polymer ?
#
loop_
_entity_poly.entity_id
_entity_poly.type
_entity_poly.pdbx_seq_one_letter_code
_entity_poly.pdbx_strand_id
1 'polypeptide(L)' 'MWLTSIETIFRYMKCPEDQKVQCTIFFLKDRGTDWWETAERMLGGDASKITWEQFKENFYAKFFSANV' A
#
# COMPACT_ATOMS: atom_id res chain seq x y z
N MET A 1 10.27 3.84 -7.42
CA MET A 1 11.34 3.98 -6.41
C MET A 1 10.81 3.83 -4.98
N TRP A 2 9.71 4.50 -4.58
CA TRP A 2 9.18 4.43 -3.20
C TRP A 2 8.80 3.01 -2.74
N LEU A 3 7.99 2.27 -3.50
CA LEU A 3 7.54 0.92 -3.12
C LEU A 3 8.69 -0.07 -2.93
N THR A 4 9.71 0.02 -3.81
CA THR A 4 10.93 -0.80 -3.72
C THR A 4 11.73 -0.52 -2.44
N SER A 5 11.76 0.74 -1.98
CA SER A 5 12.37 1.10 -0.69
C SER A 5 11.60 0.49 0.48
N ILE A 6 10.27 0.52 0.44
CA ILE A 6 9.41 -0.12 1.45
C ILE A 6 9.62 -1.64 1.48
N GLU A 7 9.66 -2.31 0.33
CA GLU A 7 9.91 -3.76 0.25
C GLU A 7 11.30 -4.13 0.79
N THR A 8 12.29 -3.26 0.60
CA THR A 8 13.64 -3.45 1.16
C THR A 8 13.62 -3.36 2.69
N ILE A 9 12.89 -2.39 3.26
CA ILE A 9 12.71 -2.26 4.72
C ILE A 9 12.00 -3.48 5.29
N PHE A 10 10.92 -3.93 4.66
CA PHE A 10 10.19 -5.12 5.12
C PHE A 10 11.05 -6.38 5.12
N ARG A 11 11.86 -6.56 4.08
CA ARG A 11 12.81 -7.67 4.01
C ARG A 11 13.85 -7.59 5.14
N TYR A 12 14.40 -6.41 5.39
CA TYR A 12 15.40 -6.21 6.46
C TYR A 12 14.81 -6.46 7.85
N MET A 13 13.60 -5.94 8.11
CA MET A 13 12.90 -6.07 9.39
C MET A 13 12.24 -7.45 9.60
N LYS A 14 12.22 -8.31 8.59
CA LYS A 14 11.45 -9.56 8.56
C LYS A 14 9.97 -9.32 8.88
N CYS A 15 9.40 -8.28 8.27
CA CYS A 15 8.01 -7.88 8.49
C CYS A 15 7.04 -9.01 8.05
N PRO A 16 6.14 -9.47 8.94
CA PRO A 16 5.10 -10.44 8.61
C PRO A 16 4.22 -9.95 7.46
N GLU A 17 3.77 -10.87 6.60
CA GLU A 17 2.99 -10.54 5.40
C GLU A 17 1.68 -9.82 5.72
N ASP A 18 0.99 -10.26 6.79
CA ASP A 18 -0.25 -9.71 7.32
C ASP A 18 -0.10 -8.29 7.91
N GLN A 19 1.13 -7.86 8.19
CA GLN A 19 1.43 -6.54 8.74
C GLN A 19 1.89 -5.53 7.69
N LYS A 20 2.34 -5.98 6.51
CA LYS A 20 2.94 -5.12 5.49
C LYS A 20 2.02 -3.98 5.03
N VAL A 21 0.73 -4.27 4.85
CA VAL A 21 -0.26 -3.28 4.41
C VAL A 21 -0.42 -2.19 5.48
N GLN A 22 -0.68 -2.59 6.73
CA GLN A 22 -0.80 -1.67 7.87
C GLN A 22 0.44 -0.78 8.03
N CYS A 23 1.63 -1.38 7.99
CA CYS A 23 2.88 -0.62 8.05
C CYS A 23 3.02 0.35 6.88
N THR A 24 2.63 -0.05 5.67
CA THR A 24 2.75 0.81 4.49
C THR A 24 1.82 2.00 4.56
N ILE A 25 0.59 1.82 5.07
CA ILE A 25 -0.36 2.92 5.29
C ILE A 25 0.25 3.99 6.19
N PHE A 26 0.93 3.58 7.26
CA PHE A 26 1.64 4.51 8.15
C PHE A 26 2.76 5.29 7.44
N PHE A 27 3.42 4.68 6.45
CA PHE A 27 4.47 5.34 5.66
C PHE A 27 3.95 6.23 4.53
N LEU A 28 2.65 6.16 4.18
CA LEU A 28 2.05 7.07 3.21
C LEU A 28 2.03 8.50 3.79
N LYS A 29 2.32 9.47 2.91
CA LYS A 29 2.25 10.90 3.23
C LYS A 29 1.46 11.62 2.14
N ASP A 30 0.82 12.73 2.51
CA ASP A 30 0.13 13.66 1.61
C ASP A 30 -0.83 12.93 0.65
N ARG A 31 -0.56 12.98 -0.67
CA ARG A 31 -1.39 12.35 -1.71
C ARG A 31 -1.55 10.83 -1.56
N GLY A 32 -0.63 10.17 -0.86
CA GLY A 32 -0.74 8.75 -0.53
C GLY A 32 -1.86 8.48 0.48
N THR A 33 -2.02 9.37 1.45
CA THR A 33 -3.01 9.24 2.53
C THR A 33 -4.42 9.46 1.99
N ASP A 34 -4.66 10.53 1.21
CA ASP A 34 -5.97 10.81 0.61
C ASP A 34 -6.49 9.68 -0.29
N TRP A 35 -5.57 9.08 -1.06
CA TRP A 35 -5.91 7.91 -1.88
C TRP A 35 -6.27 6.71 -1.02
N TRP A 36 -5.47 6.43 0.01
CA TRP A 36 -5.70 5.28 0.88
C TRP A 36 -7.03 5.40 1.61
N GLU A 37 -7.36 6.55 2.17
CA GLU A 37 -8.65 6.80 2.84
C GLU A 37 -9.83 6.54 1.89
N THR A 38 -9.71 6.94 0.62
CA THR A 38 -10.72 6.67 -0.40
C THR A 38 -10.83 5.17 -0.73
N ALA A 39 -9.69 4.49 -0.89
CA ALA A 39 -9.64 3.06 -1.19
C ALA A 39 -10.18 2.22 -0.02
N GLU A 40 -9.79 2.55 1.20
CA GLU A 40 -10.25 1.90 2.43
C GLU A 40 -11.76 2.03 2.60
N ARG A 41 -12.33 3.20 2.28
CA ARG A 41 -13.79 3.40 2.30
C ARG A 41 -14.51 2.52 1.29
N MET A 42 -13.93 2.28 0.11
CA MET A 42 -14.48 1.35 -0.89
C MET A 42 -14.37 -0.12 -0.45
N LEU A 43 -13.38 -0.43 0.40
CA LEU A 43 -13.15 -1.76 0.96
C LEU A 43 -13.94 -2.03 2.25
N GLY A 44 -14.83 -1.09 2.66
CA GLY A 44 -15.64 -1.22 3.86
C GLY A 44 -14.89 -0.93 5.16
N GLY A 45 -13.81 -0.16 5.11
CA GLY A 45 -13.09 0.32 6.29
C GLY A 45 -12.07 -0.66 6.88
N ASP A 46 -11.79 -1.79 6.22
CA ASP A 46 -10.92 -2.82 6.78
C ASP A 46 -9.73 -3.12 5.88
N ALA A 47 -8.65 -2.40 6.16
CA ALA A 47 -7.34 -2.56 5.57
C ALA A 47 -6.70 -3.94 5.82
N SER A 48 -7.16 -4.72 6.80
CA SER A 48 -6.66 -6.08 7.06
C SER A 48 -7.17 -7.11 6.05
N LYS A 49 -8.20 -6.75 5.26
CA LYS A 49 -8.78 -7.63 4.24
C LYS A 49 -8.00 -7.68 2.94
N ILE A 50 -7.05 -6.77 2.74
CA ILE A 50 -6.25 -6.76 1.50
C ILE A 50 -4.89 -7.39 1.73
N THR A 51 -4.44 -8.17 0.74
CA THR A 51 -3.10 -8.73 0.76
C THR A 51 -2.09 -7.68 0.33
N TRP A 52 -0.81 -7.92 0.66
CA TRP A 52 0.28 -7.07 0.19
C TRP A 52 0.32 -6.98 -1.34
N GLU A 53 0.01 -8.07 -2.04
CA GLU A 53 -0.02 -8.09 -3.51
C GLU A 53 -1.13 -7.20 -4.07
N GLN A 54 -2.34 -7.30 -3.54
CA GLN A 54 -3.46 -6.44 -3.93
C GLN A 54 -3.17 -4.96 -3.65
N PHE A 55 -2.50 -4.65 -2.54
CA PHE A 55 -2.05 -3.29 -2.26
C PHE A 55 -1.12 -2.79 -3.37
N LYS A 56 -0.12 -3.59 -3.77
CA LYS A 56 0.83 -3.21 -4.83
C LYS A 56 0.13 -2.99 -6.16
N GLU A 57 -0.77 -3.88 -6.56
CA GLU A 57 -1.56 -3.73 -7.80
C GLU A 57 -2.35 -2.43 -7.81
N ASN A 58 -3.10 -2.15 -6.74
CA ASN A 58 -3.88 -0.92 -6.61
C ASN A 58 -2.98 0.33 -6.59
N PHE A 59 -1.84 0.27 -5.90
CA PHE A 59 -0.87 1.36 -5.84
C PHE A 59 -0.28 1.66 -7.24
N TYR A 60 0.12 0.63 -7.98
CA TYR A 60 0.61 0.79 -9.36
C TYR A 60 -0.47 1.33 -10.29
N ALA A 61 -1.69 0.79 -10.22
CA ALA A 61 -2.82 1.29 -11.01
C ALA A 61 -3.13 2.76 -10.71
N LYS A 62 -2.98 3.22 -9.46
CA LYS A 62 -3.28 4.62 -9.09
C LYS A 62 -2.19 5.60 -9.50
N PHE A 63 -0.93 5.28 -9.20
CA PHE A 63 0.19 6.23 -9.28
C PHE A 63 1.05 6.06 -10.53
N PHE A 64 0.96 4.90 -11.20
CA PHE A 64 1.78 4.54 -12.35
C PHE A 64 0.96 4.09 -13.56
N SER A 65 -0.37 4.26 -13.56
CA SER A 65 -1.15 4.12 -14.80
C SER A 65 -0.75 5.23 -15.78
N ALA A 66 0.24 4.95 -16.61
CA ALA A 66 0.40 5.63 -17.88
C ALA A 66 -0.78 5.22 -18.77
N ASN A 67 -1.37 6.20 -19.45
CA ASN A 67 -2.24 5.96 -20.58
C ASN A 67 -1.63 4.89 -21.49
N VAL A 68 -2.35 3.79 -21.71
CA VAL A 68 -2.29 3.12 -23.02
C VAL A 68 -3.00 4.02 -24.01
#